data_AF-A0A1F6SRL7-F1
#
_entry.id   AF-A0A1F6SRL7-F1
#
_cell.length_a   1.000
_cell.length_b   1.000
_cell.length_c   1.000
_cell.angle_alpha   90.00
_cell.angle_beta   90.00
_cell.angle_gamma   90.00
#
_symmetry.space_group_name_H-M   'P 1'
#
loop_
_entity.id
_entity.type
_entity.pdbx_description
1 polymer ?
#
loop_
_entity_poly.entity_id
_entity_poly.type
_entity_poly.pdbx_seq_one_letter_code
_entity_poly.pdbx_strand_id
1 'polypeptide(L)'
;MHTNQQLKFEVPFNGDDNLVSAYADFKERIVMVYGRAEDGYPQGRKTDKSKPITLENIFKQAETVKKWGVKFNYLINGTSFSNREFSKEYRRSFVSFVKNLASHGVNIVTIGNLHLLEIISNEVPEIEIFASVLLEVDCLARLKAVSRLGPKYVCLSKTLLKNFRALENIGKFCVAKIEPILLSNDPCLHHCVFTHYHNDILSHLTGEGAYCDSYCRLHCTKAFIGDRRNLVSASFIRPEDLRVYFKGLSLNSTF
;
A
#
# COMPACT_ATOMS: atom_id res chain seq x y z
N MET A 1 -5.40 -13.81 30.59
CA MET A 1 -4.93 -14.59 29.43
C MET A 1 -4.41 -13.61 28.40
N HIS A 2 -3.11 -13.33 28.39
CA HIS A 2 -2.51 -12.52 27.33
C HIS A 2 -2.43 -13.40 26.08
N THR A 3 -3.33 -13.18 25.12
CA THR A 3 -3.13 -13.67 23.77
C THR A 3 -1.77 -13.14 23.30
N ASN A 4 -0.82 -14.05 23.01
CA ASN A 4 0.41 -13.72 22.32
C ASN A 4 0.04 -13.23 20.90
N GLN A 5 -0.37 -11.96 20.77
CA GLN A 5 -0.60 -11.35 19.47
C GLN A 5 0.75 -11.29 18.76
N GLN A 6 0.98 -12.12 17.76
CA GLN A 6 2.22 -12.07 16.99
C GLN A 6 2.16 -10.93 15.97
N LEU A 7 3.25 -10.17 15.79
CA LEU A 7 3.34 -9.19 14.70
C LEU A 7 3.17 -9.92 13.36
N LYS A 8 2.23 -9.43 12.57
CA LYS A 8 1.95 -9.91 11.21
C LYS A 8 2.34 -8.87 10.17
N PHE A 9 2.78 -9.36 9.03
CA PHE A 9 3.35 -8.55 7.96
C PHE A 9 2.59 -8.75 6.65
N GLU A 10 2.44 -7.66 5.94
CA GLU A 10 2.21 -7.66 4.51
C GLU A 10 3.57 -7.51 3.80
N VAL A 11 3.88 -8.37 2.83
CA VAL A 11 5.20 -8.47 2.17
C VAL A 11 5.06 -8.39 0.63
N PRO A 12 6.07 -7.91 -0.14
CA PRO A 12 5.94 -7.77 -1.59
C PRO A 12 6.18 -9.06 -2.35
N PHE A 13 5.61 -9.10 -3.54
CA PHE A 13 6.10 -9.84 -4.69
C PHE A 13 6.71 -8.84 -5.70
N ASN A 14 7.97 -9.10 -6.09
CA ASN A 14 8.75 -8.23 -6.98
C ASN A 14 9.05 -8.88 -8.35
N GLY A 15 8.33 -9.95 -8.71
CA GLY A 15 8.57 -10.73 -9.93
C GLY A 15 9.50 -11.93 -9.75
N ASP A 16 10.10 -12.11 -8.57
CA ASP A 16 10.91 -13.30 -8.25
C ASP A 16 10.08 -14.38 -7.55
N ASP A 17 9.87 -15.51 -8.22
CA ASP A 17 9.16 -16.67 -7.67
C ASP A 17 9.89 -17.31 -6.49
N ASN A 18 11.23 -17.17 -6.40
CA ASN A 18 12.00 -17.69 -5.28
C ASN A 18 11.73 -16.89 -4.00
N LEU A 19 11.47 -15.58 -4.13
CA LEU A 19 11.10 -14.74 -2.98
C LEU A 19 9.80 -15.22 -2.35
N VAL A 20 8.78 -15.50 -3.17
CA VAL A 20 7.52 -16.04 -2.64
C VAL A 20 7.73 -17.41 -2.02
N SER A 21 8.52 -18.28 -2.67
CA SER A 21 8.85 -19.60 -2.11
C SER A 21 9.52 -19.49 -0.73
N ALA A 22 10.43 -18.52 -0.54
CA ALA A 22 11.07 -18.28 0.75
C ALA A 22 10.10 -17.79 1.85
N TYR A 23 8.97 -17.18 1.49
CA TYR A 23 7.94 -16.79 2.45
C TYR A 23 7.23 -17.98 3.11
N ALA A 24 7.28 -19.17 2.51
CA ALA A 24 6.64 -20.37 3.05
C ALA A 24 7.10 -20.68 4.48
N ASP A 25 8.39 -20.47 4.78
CA ASP A 25 8.99 -20.68 6.11
C ASP A 25 8.46 -19.69 7.17
N PHE A 26 7.88 -18.57 6.74
CA PHE A 26 7.41 -17.48 7.59
C PHE A 26 5.89 -17.24 7.50
N LYS A 27 5.14 -18.15 6.85
CA LYS A 27 3.71 -17.96 6.54
C LYS A 27 2.83 -17.60 7.74
N GLU A 28 3.15 -18.10 8.94
CA GLU A 28 2.40 -17.79 10.18
C GLU A 28 2.48 -16.30 10.58
N ARG A 29 3.50 -15.58 10.07
CA ARG A 29 3.72 -14.15 10.30
C ARG A 29 3.30 -13.29 9.12
N ILE A 30 2.80 -13.86 8.04
CA ILE A 30 2.42 -13.14 6.83
C ILE A 30 0.90 -13.14 6.71
N VAL A 31 0.29 -11.96 6.63
CA VAL A 31 -1.16 -11.82 6.38
C VAL A 31 -1.47 -11.69 4.90
N MET A 32 -0.56 -11.05 4.17
CA MET A 32 -0.78 -10.68 2.78
C MET A 32 0.55 -10.70 2.03
N VAL A 33 0.52 -11.15 0.78
CA VAL A 33 1.52 -10.79 -0.21
C VAL A 33 0.92 -9.75 -1.12
N TYR A 34 1.65 -8.67 -1.39
CA TYR A 34 1.18 -7.63 -2.30
C TYR A 34 2.02 -7.55 -3.55
N GLY A 35 1.41 -7.17 -4.67
CA GLY A 35 2.11 -7.01 -5.93
C GLY A 35 1.23 -6.35 -6.96
N ARG A 36 1.77 -6.11 -8.15
CA ARG A 36 0.99 -5.66 -9.30
C ARG A 36 1.64 -6.07 -10.61
N ALA A 37 0.86 -6.05 -11.67
CA ALA A 37 1.32 -6.21 -13.02
C ALA A 37 1.56 -4.84 -13.70
N GLU A 38 2.21 -4.88 -14.86
CA GLU A 38 2.28 -3.77 -15.81
C GLU A 38 0.95 -3.68 -16.59
N ASP A 39 -0.07 -3.13 -15.94
CA ASP A 39 -1.48 -3.08 -16.42
C ASP A 39 -1.92 -1.72 -16.99
N GLY A 40 -1.06 -0.70 -16.93
CA GLY A 40 -1.36 0.66 -17.37
C GLY A 40 -2.14 1.53 -16.37
N TYR A 41 -2.53 1.01 -15.20
CA TYR A 41 -3.16 1.81 -14.15
C TYR A 41 -2.14 2.58 -13.30
N PRO A 42 -2.39 3.88 -13.01
CA PRO A 42 -1.57 4.72 -12.13
C PRO A 42 -1.07 4.04 -10.85
N GLN A 43 0.18 4.32 -10.47
CA GLN A 43 0.83 3.80 -9.26
C GLN A 43 1.67 4.84 -8.51
N GLY A 44 1.89 4.57 -7.23
CA GLY A 44 2.84 5.31 -6.39
C GLY A 44 4.29 4.82 -6.49
N ARG A 45 4.68 4.17 -7.58
CA ARG A 45 6.06 3.69 -7.80
C ARG A 45 6.46 3.92 -9.26
N LYS A 46 7.75 3.83 -9.56
CA LYS A 46 8.22 3.77 -10.95
C LYS A 46 8.12 2.33 -11.45
N THR A 47 7.64 2.13 -12.67
CA THR A 47 7.62 0.80 -13.32
C THR A 47 9.01 0.45 -13.83
N ASP A 48 9.48 -0.76 -13.53
CA ASP A 48 10.72 -1.29 -14.10
C ASP A 48 10.38 -2.07 -15.38
N LYS A 49 10.54 -1.40 -16.52
CA LYS A 49 10.24 -1.98 -17.83
C LYS A 49 11.19 -3.12 -18.23
N SER A 50 12.29 -3.33 -17.51
CA SER A 50 13.27 -4.39 -17.84
C SER A 50 12.82 -5.79 -17.44
N LYS A 51 11.93 -5.90 -16.44
CA LYS A 51 11.34 -7.16 -15.97
C LYS A 51 9.85 -6.96 -15.66
N PRO A 52 9.00 -6.82 -16.69
CA PRO A 52 7.58 -6.55 -16.49
C PRO A 52 6.92 -7.76 -15.81
N ILE A 53 6.21 -7.50 -14.72
CA ILE A 53 5.35 -8.50 -14.05
C ILE A 53 4.03 -8.54 -14.82
N THR A 54 3.59 -9.72 -15.24
CA THR A 54 2.31 -9.91 -15.94
C THR A 54 1.18 -10.27 -14.97
N LEU A 55 -0.08 -10.19 -15.42
CA LEU A 55 -1.23 -10.65 -14.63
C LEU A 55 -1.16 -12.15 -14.35
N GLU A 56 -0.63 -12.96 -15.28
CA GLU A 56 -0.42 -14.39 -15.07
C GLU A 56 0.57 -14.66 -13.94
N ASN A 57 1.63 -13.86 -13.82
CA ASN A 57 2.54 -13.95 -12.67
C ASN A 57 1.79 -13.66 -11.36
N ILE A 58 0.96 -12.62 -11.35
CA ILE A 58 0.14 -12.26 -10.19
C ILE A 58 -0.82 -13.39 -9.81
N PHE A 59 -1.55 -13.95 -10.77
CA PHE A 59 -2.51 -15.03 -10.52
C PHE A 59 -1.83 -16.31 -10.03
N LYS A 60 -0.65 -16.64 -10.58
CA LYS A 60 0.19 -17.73 -10.09
C LYS A 60 0.55 -17.53 -8.62
N GLN A 61 0.96 -16.32 -8.24
CA GLN A 61 1.33 -16.03 -6.86
C GLN A 61 0.13 -15.98 -5.92
N ALA A 62 -1.01 -15.44 -6.36
CA ALA A 62 -2.26 -15.48 -5.61
C ALA A 62 -2.68 -16.92 -5.26
N GLU A 63 -2.65 -17.84 -6.24
CA GLU A 63 -2.94 -19.26 -5.99
C GLU A 63 -1.87 -19.95 -5.13
N THR A 64 -0.61 -19.51 -5.18
CA THR A 64 0.46 -20.05 -4.34
C THR A 64 0.24 -19.68 -2.88
N VAL A 65 0.04 -18.39 -2.57
CA VAL A 65 -0.09 -17.92 -1.19
C VAL A 65 -1.41 -18.33 -0.55
N LYS A 66 -2.45 -18.53 -1.37
CA LYS A 66 -3.75 -19.08 -0.95
C LYS A 66 -3.62 -20.46 -0.30
N LYS A 67 -2.69 -21.31 -0.77
CA LYS A 67 -2.41 -22.63 -0.15
C LYS A 67 -1.89 -22.51 1.29
N TRP A 68 -1.42 -21.34 1.69
CA TRP A 68 -0.94 -21.04 3.03
C TRP A 68 -1.97 -20.29 3.88
N GLY A 69 -3.18 -20.03 3.35
CA GLY A 69 -4.16 -19.15 4.00
C GLY A 69 -3.76 -17.68 4.00
N VAL A 70 -2.77 -17.30 3.19
CA VAL A 70 -2.29 -15.92 3.02
C VAL A 70 -3.06 -15.27 1.87
N LYS A 71 -3.41 -13.99 2.05
CA LYS A 71 -4.16 -13.24 1.02
C LYS A 71 -3.22 -12.61 -0.01
N PHE A 72 -3.72 -12.36 -1.21
CA PHE A 72 -3.03 -11.54 -2.19
C PHE A 72 -3.66 -10.14 -2.29
N ASN A 73 -2.83 -9.09 -2.20
CA ASN A 73 -3.22 -7.69 -2.32
C ASN A 73 -2.66 -7.06 -3.62
N TYR A 74 -3.54 -6.71 -4.55
CA TYR A 74 -3.15 -6.11 -5.81
C TYR A 74 -3.08 -4.57 -5.71
N LEU A 75 -1.98 -3.97 -6.18
CA LEU A 75 -1.76 -2.52 -6.05
C LEU A 75 -2.29 -1.72 -7.26
N ILE A 76 -3.33 -0.91 -7.05
CA ILE A 76 -3.81 0.14 -7.97
C ILE A 76 -3.80 1.49 -7.22
N ASN A 77 -2.62 1.85 -6.73
CA ASN A 77 -2.48 2.79 -5.64
C ASN A 77 -2.14 4.22 -6.07
N GLY A 78 -2.19 4.55 -7.37
CA GLY A 78 -2.03 5.92 -7.84
C GLY A 78 -3.08 6.87 -7.25
N THR A 79 -2.69 8.13 -7.05
CA THR A 79 -3.56 9.18 -6.50
C THR A 79 -4.35 9.91 -7.59
N SER A 80 -3.78 10.01 -8.79
CA SER A 80 -4.36 10.73 -9.92
C SER A 80 -4.54 9.83 -11.13
N PHE A 81 -5.73 9.90 -11.74
CA PHE A 81 -6.10 9.16 -12.93
C PHE A 81 -6.36 10.08 -14.13
N SER A 82 -5.85 11.32 -14.07
CA SER A 82 -6.07 12.36 -15.09
C SER A 82 -7.56 12.62 -15.35
N ASN A 83 -8.39 12.61 -14.29
CA ASN A 83 -9.84 12.74 -14.35
C ASN A 83 -10.58 11.62 -15.12
N ARG A 84 -9.90 10.54 -15.53
CA ARG A 84 -10.55 9.42 -16.22
C ARG A 84 -11.58 8.72 -15.34
N GLU A 85 -11.44 8.76 -14.02
CA GLU A 85 -12.40 8.20 -13.06
C GLU A 85 -13.82 8.80 -13.19
N PHE A 86 -13.96 9.99 -13.79
CA PHE A 86 -15.26 10.61 -14.05
C PHE A 86 -15.95 10.08 -15.33
N SER A 87 -15.24 9.38 -16.21
CA SER A 87 -15.83 8.69 -17.36
C SER A 87 -16.54 7.40 -16.93
N LYS A 88 -17.75 7.18 -17.46
CA LYS A 88 -18.53 5.96 -17.21
C LYS A 88 -17.85 4.73 -17.84
N GLU A 89 -17.27 4.90 -19.02
CA GLU A 89 -16.53 3.88 -19.75
C GLU A 89 -15.31 3.44 -18.93
N TYR A 90 -14.56 4.41 -18.40
CA TYR A 90 -13.41 4.13 -17.56
C TYR A 90 -13.80 3.39 -16.27
N ARG A 91 -14.83 3.85 -15.56
CA ARG A 91 -15.32 3.16 -14.35
C ARG A 91 -15.75 1.71 -14.63
N ARG A 92 -16.48 1.48 -15.73
CA ARG A 92 -16.87 0.12 -16.14
C ARG A 92 -15.67 -0.78 -16.41
N SER A 93 -14.67 -0.25 -17.12
CA SER A 93 -13.42 -0.98 -17.38
C SER A 93 -12.67 -1.27 -16.09
N PHE A 94 -12.57 -0.29 -15.18
CA PHE A 94 -11.92 -0.44 -13.87
C PHE A 94 -12.60 -1.50 -13.00
N VAL A 95 -13.93 -1.46 -12.88
CA VAL A 95 -14.72 -2.47 -12.15
C VAL A 95 -14.55 -3.85 -12.77
N SER A 96 -14.59 -3.96 -14.10
CA SER A 96 -14.38 -5.22 -14.82
C SER A 96 -12.98 -5.79 -14.56
N PHE A 97 -11.96 -4.93 -14.51
CA PHE A 97 -10.59 -5.33 -14.17
C PHE A 97 -10.51 -5.86 -12.75
N VAL A 98 -11.07 -5.16 -11.77
CA VAL A 98 -11.06 -5.61 -10.36
C VAL A 98 -11.85 -6.93 -10.18
N LYS A 99 -12.96 -7.11 -10.90
CA LYS A 99 -13.68 -8.40 -10.93
C LYS A 99 -12.85 -9.53 -11.51
N ASN A 100 -12.07 -9.26 -12.55
CA ASN A 100 -11.13 -10.23 -13.12
C ASN A 100 -10.03 -10.61 -12.11
N LEU A 101 -9.50 -9.65 -11.36
CA LEU A 101 -8.55 -9.95 -10.27
C LEU A 101 -9.19 -10.89 -9.23
N ALA A 102 -10.40 -10.56 -8.77
CA ALA A 102 -11.13 -11.36 -7.79
C ALA A 102 -11.39 -12.80 -8.28
N SER A 103 -11.80 -12.96 -9.55
CA SER A 103 -12.05 -14.28 -10.13
C SER A 103 -10.78 -15.16 -10.24
N HIS A 104 -9.59 -14.56 -10.15
CA HIS A 104 -8.30 -15.24 -10.20
C HIS A 104 -7.59 -15.27 -8.83
N GLY A 105 -8.35 -15.18 -7.74
CA GLY A 105 -7.84 -15.45 -6.39
C GLY A 105 -7.19 -14.25 -5.69
N VAL A 106 -7.19 -13.05 -6.29
CA VAL A 106 -6.83 -11.82 -5.58
C VAL A 106 -7.90 -11.50 -4.56
N ASN A 107 -7.51 -11.25 -3.31
CA ASN A 107 -8.45 -11.04 -2.21
C ASN A 107 -8.63 -9.58 -1.85
N ILE A 108 -7.61 -8.76 -2.12
CA ILE A 108 -7.54 -7.37 -1.69
C ILE A 108 -7.08 -6.50 -2.86
N VAL A 109 -7.61 -5.29 -2.96
CA VAL A 109 -7.05 -4.24 -3.82
C VAL A 109 -6.67 -3.01 -3.00
N THR A 110 -5.45 -2.54 -3.21
CA THR A 110 -4.97 -1.27 -2.66
C THR A 110 -5.27 -0.12 -3.59
N ILE A 111 -6.09 0.83 -3.15
CA ILE A 111 -6.56 1.95 -3.97
C ILE A 111 -6.10 3.29 -3.38
N GLY A 112 -5.55 4.15 -4.24
CA GLY A 112 -5.03 5.48 -3.87
C GLY A 112 -5.95 6.66 -4.21
N ASN A 113 -7.09 6.40 -4.85
CA ASN A 113 -8.08 7.41 -5.24
C ASN A 113 -9.42 7.13 -4.53
N LEU A 114 -9.93 8.10 -3.76
CA LEU A 114 -11.13 7.91 -2.92
C LEU A 114 -12.40 7.61 -3.74
N HIS A 115 -12.52 8.18 -4.94
CA HIS A 115 -13.70 7.95 -5.79
C HIS A 115 -13.72 6.50 -6.30
N LEU A 116 -12.59 6.01 -6.83
CA LEU A 116 -12.46 4.62 -7.28
C LEU A 116 -12.60 3.63 -6.11
N LEU A 117 -12.11 4.00 -4.92
CA LEU A 117 -12.27 3.21 -3.70
C LEU A 117 -13.75 3.01 -3.38
N GLU A 118 -14.52 4.10 -3.34
CA GLU A 118 -15.97 4.05 -3.09
C GLU A 118 -16.71 3.24 -4.16
N ILE A 119 -16.33 3.37 -5.43
CA ILE A 119 -16.92 2.58 -6.53
C ILE A 119 -16.69 1.08 -6.31
N ILE A 120 -15.46 0.66 -6.04
CA ILE A 120 -15.16 -0.77 -5.83
C ILE A 120 -15.87 -1.29 -4.59
N SER A 121 -15.99 -0.48 -3.53
CA SER A 121 -16.69 -0.90 -2.31
C SER A 121 -18.15 -1.23 -2.56
N ASN A 122 -18.76 -0.59 -3.57
CA ASN A 122 -20.16 -0.79 -3.92
C ASN A 122 -20.36 -1.85 -5.02
N GLU A 123 -19.43 -1.94 -5.97
CA GLU A 123 -19.61 -2.75 -7.19
C GLU A 123 -18.90 -4.13 -7.17
N VAL A 124 -17.96 -4.35 -6.25
CA VAL A 124 -17.18 -5.60 -6.11
C VAL A 124 -17.09 -6.04 -4.63
N PRO A 125 -18.20 -6.38 -3.97
CA PRO A 125 -18.23 -6.71 -2.53
C PRO A 125 -17.43 -7.96 -2.16
N GLU A 126 -17.07 -8.81 -3.12
CA GLU A 126 -16.23 -10.00 -2.94
C GLU A 126 -14.75 -9.67 -2.69
N ILE A 127 -14.30 -8.45 -3.01
CA ILE A 127 -12.90 -8.02 -2.80
C ILE A 127 -12.81 -7.10 -1.58
N GLU A 128 -11.84 -7.36 -0.70
CA GLU A 128 -11.55 -6.47 0.41
C GLU A 128 -10.78 -5.23 -0.10
N ILE A 129 -11.05 -4.07 0.49
CA ILE A 129 -10.39 -2.83 0.08
C ILE A 129 -9.33 -2.42 1.08
N PHE A 130 -8.17 -2.05 0.56
CA PHE A 130 -7.06 -1.49 1.30
C PHE A 130 -6.85 -0.03 0.86
N ALA A 131 -7.04 0.93 1.78
CA ALA A 131 -6.77 2.34 1.50
C ALA A 131 -5.26 2.59 1.53
N SER A 132 -4.71 3.04 0.40
CA SER A 132 -3.28 3.27 0.19
C SER A 132 -2.69 4.28 1.18
N VAL A 133 -1.41 4.09 1.54
CA VAL A 133 -0.62 5.08 2.30
C VAL A 133 -0.59 6.46 1.62
N LEU A 134 -0.71 6.50 0.29
CA LEU A 134 -0.67 7.74 -0.49
C LEU A 134 -1.88 8.66 -0.26
N LEU A 135 -2.94 8.14 0.39
CA LEU A 135 -4.08 8.96 0.85
C LEU A 135 -3.73 9.82 2.08
N GLU A 136 -2.56 9.60 2.69
CA GLU A 136 -2.01 10.40 3.81
C GLU A 136 -3.00 10.55 4.97
N VAL A 137 -3.60 9.42 5.40
CA VAL A 137 -4.50 9.38 6.56
C VAL A 137 -3.69 9.53 7.85
N ASP A 138 -3.63 10.75 8.37
CA ASP A 138 -2.74 11.17 9.46
C ASP A 138 -3.48 11.48 10.78
N CYS A 139 -4.81 11.35 10.82
CA CYS A 139 -5.59 11.67 12.01
C CYS A 139 -6.92 10.92 12.06
N LEU A 140 -7.54 10.90 13.25
CA LEU A 140 -8.83 10.25 13.48
C LEU A 140 -9.96 10.80 12.60
N ALA A 141 -9.96 12.11 12.32
CA ALA A 141 -10.97 12.72 11.46
C ALA A 141 -10.90 12.17 10.02
N ARG A 142 -9.70 12.09 9.45
CA ARG A 142 -9.47 11.48 8.12
C ARG A 142 -9.77 9.99 8.12
N LEU A 143 -9.35 9.27 9.17
CA LEU A 143 -9.65 7.85 9.31
C LEU A 143 -11.17 7.59 9.32
N LYS A 144 -11.93 8.39 10.08
CA LYS A 144 -13.40 8.33 10.10
C LYS A 144 -14.03 8.68 8.75
N ALA A 145 -13.49 9.66 8.03
CA ALA A 145 -14.00 10.02 6.72
C ALA A 145 -13.78 8.88 5.71
N VAL A 146 -12.55 8.38 5.61
CA VAL A 146 -12.18 7.25 4.75
C VAL A 146 -12.94 5.99 5.13
N SER A 147 -13.23 5.77 6.41
CA SER A 147 -13.96 4.59 6.87
C SER A 147 -15.35 4.42 6.29
N ARG A 148 -15.99 5.53 5.93
CA ARG A 148 -17.35 5.54 5.40
C ARG A 148 -17.41 5.03 3.97
N LEU A 149 -16.27 4.99 3.28
CA LEU A 149 -16.14 4.54 1.91
C LEU A 149 -15.96 3.02 1.80
N GLY A 150 -15.97 2.30 2.92
CA GLY A 150 -15.92 0.83 2.97
C GLY A 150 -14.55 0.14 2.91
N PRO A 151 -13.38 0.77 3.13
CA PRO A 151 -12.14 0.01 3.23
C PRO A 151 -12.12 -0.85 4.49
N LYS A 152 -11.58 -2.07 4.36
CA LYS A 152 -11.28 -2.93 5.51
C LYS A 152 -9.95 -2.56 6.17
N TYR A 153 -8.95 -2.22 5.35
CA TYR A 153 -7.62 -1.83 5.82
C TYR A 153 -7.36 -0.38 5.45
N VAL A 154 -6.69 0.36 6.34
CA VAL A 154 -6.23 1.72 6.05
C VAL A 154 -4.77 1.84 6.44
N CYS A 155 -3.89 2.04 5.45
CA CYS A 155 -2.51 2.35 5.76
C CYS A 155 -2.38 3.82 6.18
N LEU A 156 -1.94 4.00 7.42
CA LEU A 156 -1.77 5.31 8.04
C LEU A 156 -0.60 6.06 7.41
N SER A 157 -0.70 7.38 7.39
CA SER A 157 0.38 8.25 6.92
C SER A 157 1.68 7.92 7.65
N LYS A 158 2.77 7.85 6.89
CA LYS A 158 4.12 7.64 7.42
C LYS A 158 4.57 8.72 8.40
N THR A 159 3.92 9.89 8.37
CA THR A 159 4.14 10.96 9.36
C THR A 159 3.77 10.55 10.79
N LEU A 160 2.95 9.51 10.95
CA LEU A 160 2.54 8.99 12.25
C LEU A 160 3.53 8.01 12.86
N LEU A 161 4.49 7.49 12.08
CA LEU A 161 5.38 6.41 12.53
C LEU A 161 6.14 6.76 13.81
N LYS A 162 6.48 8.03 14.04
CA LYS A 162 7.21 8.45 15.26
C LYS A 162 6.32 9.20 16.26
N ASN A 163 5.00 9.25 16.01
CA ASN A 163 4.03 9.90 16.87
C ASN A 163 3.23 8.86 17.66
N PHE A 164 3.87 8.26 18.68
CA PHE A 164 3.26 7.20 19.49
C PHE A 164 1.96 7.64 20.17
N ARG A 165 1.85 8.91 20.58
CA ARG A 165 0.61 9.44 21.17
C ARG A 165 -0.54 9.43 20.16
N ALA A 166 -0.29 9.82 18.90
CA ALA A 166 -1.29 9.75 17.85
C ALA A 166 -1.64 8.29 17.51
N LEU A 167 -0.65 7.39 17.44
CA LEU A 167 -0.88 5.97 17.20
C LEU A 167 -1.71 5.32 18.32
N GLU A 168 -1.41 5.63 19.59
CA GLU A 168 -2.21 5.16 20.74
C GLU A 168 -3.65 5.70 20.68
N ASN A 169 -3.83 6.96 20.29
CA ASN A 169 -5.16 7.53 20.11
C ASN A 169 -5.90 6.84 18.96
N ILE A 170 -5.23 6.54 17.85
CA ILE A 170 -5.82 5.78 16.74
C ILE A 170 -6.22 4.38 17.22
N GLY A 171 -5.34 3.65 17.90
CA GLY A 171 -5.66 2.34 18.45
C GLY A 171 -6.86 2.36 19.41
N LYS A 172 -7.00 3.40 20.24
CA LYS A 172 -8.11 3.56 21.19
C LYS A 172 -9.44 3.94 20.55
N PHE A 173 -9.41 4.80 19.51
CA PHE A 173 -10.60 5.41 18.93
C PHE A 173 -10.86 4.98 17.48
N CYS A 174 -10.16 3.94 17.00
CA CYS A 174 -10.41 3.37 15.69
C CYS A 174 -11.86 2.87 15.59
N VAL A 175 -12.40 2.94 14.39
CA VAL A 175 -13.72 2.40 14.08
C VAL A 175 -13.60 0.87 14.02
N ALA A 176 -14.46 0.15 14.73
CA ALA A 176 -14.39 -1.31 14.89
C ALA A 176 -14.38 -2.13 13.59
N LYS A 177 -14.73 -1.51 12.45
CA LYS A 177 -14.77 -2.14 11.12
C LYS A 177 -13.48 -2.00 10.31
N ILE A 178 -12.46 -1.32 10.84
CA ILE A 178 -11.22 -1.03 10.11
C ILE A 178 -10.00 -1.53 10.87
N GLU A 179 -9.05 -2.04 10.11
CA GLU A 179 -7.71 -2.40 10.54
C GLU A 179 -6.69 -1.33 10.09
N PRO A 180 -6.19 -0.48 11.00
CA PRO A 180 -5.11 0.44 10.67
C PRO A 180 -3.79 -0.30 10.49
N ILE A 181 -3.09 0.00 9.40
CA ILE A 181 -1.81 -0.60 9.02
C ILE A 181 -0.72 0.47 9.05
N LEU A 182 0.49 0.12 9.50
CA LEU A 182 1.66 0.99 9.40
C LEU A 182 2.59 0.52 8.30
N LEU A 183 3.01 1.43 7.43
CA LEU A 183 4.10 1.17 6.50
C LEU A 183 5.46 1.24 7.23
N SER A 184 6.12 0.10 7.38
CA SER A 184 7.28 -0.07 8.28
C SER A 184 8.63 0.30 7.66
N ASN A 185 8.73 0.53 6.36
CA ASN A 185 10.01 0.65 5.66
C ASN A 185 9.93 1.56 4.44
N ASP A 186 9.30 2.73 4.61
CA ASP A 186 9.34 3.79 3.59
C ASP A 186 10.69 4.54 3.67
N PRO A 187 11.49 4.55 2.59
CA PRO A 187 12.81 5.16 2.60
C PRO A 187 12.77 6.70 2.50
N CYS A 188 11.59 7.33 2.47
CA CYS A 188 11.51 8.78 2.31
C CYS A 188 11.84 9.52 3.61
N LEU A 189 12.26 10.79 3.43
CA LEU A 189 12.36 11.76 4.52
C LEU A 189 11.05 11.81 5.32
N HIS A 190 11.17 11.77 6.64
CA HIS A 190 10.03 11.96 7.51
C HIS A 190 9.49 13.38 7.37
N HIS A 191 8.18 13.53 7.19
CA HIS A 191 7.53 14.81 6.87
C HIS A 191 8.07 15.49 5.59
N CYS A 192 8.42 14.69 4.57
CA CYS A 192 8.86 15.24 3.28
C CYS A 192 7.82 16.22 2.70
N VAL A 193 8.25 17.45 2.44
CA VAL A 193 7.40 18.51 1.85
C VAL A 193 6.93 18.18 0.43
N PHE A 194 7.64 17.31 -0.27
CA PHE A 194 7.32 16.90 -1.63
C PHE A 194 6.38 15.71 -1.71
N THR A 195 5.91 15.14 -0.59
CA THR A 195 5.16 13.87 -0.59
C THR A 195 3.97 13.88 -1.55
N HIS A 196 3.09 14.88 -1.48
CA HIS A 196 1.94 14.97 -2.37
C HIS A 196 2.34 15.17 -3.84
N TYR A 197 3.27 16.09 -4.10
CA TYR A 197 3.73 16.37 -5.46
C TYR A 197 4.42 15.17 -6.11
N HIS A 198 5.22 14.44 -5.34
CA HIS A 198 5.91 13.23 -5.79
C HIS A 198 4.91 12.11 -6.11
N ASN A 199 3.92 11.88 -5.26
CA ASN A 199 2.89 10.84 -5.47
C ASN A 199 2.03 11.15 -6.71
N ASP A 200 1.73 12.42 -6.95
CA ASP A 200 1.02 12.87 -8.15
C ASP A 200 1.84 12.60 -9.42
N ILE A 201 3.12 13.01 -9.43
CA ILE A 201 4.04 12.71 -10.54
C ILE A 201 4.07 11.20 -10.81
N LEU A 202 4.28 10.37 -9.78
CA LEU A 202 4.36 8.91 -9.93
C LEU A 202 3.11 8.32 -10.56
N SER A 203 1.93 8.84 -10.19
CA SER A 203 0.64 8.43 -10.76
C SER A 203 0.58 8.67 -12.27
N HIS A 204 1.30 9.67 -12.77
CA HIS A 204 1.41 10.02 -14.19
C HIS A 204 2.63 9.41 -14.90
N LEU A 205 3.51 8.68 -14.19
CA LEU A 205 4.63 7.97 -14.82
C LEU A 205 4.23 6.60 -15.38
N THR A 206 2.97 6.20 -15.23
CA THR A 206 2.45 4.96 -15.83
C THR A 206 1.94 5.26 -17.25
N GLY A 207 2.51 4.61 -18.27
CA GLY A 207 2.15 4.78 -19.68
C GLY A 207 3.29 5.28 -20.58
N GLU A 208 2.94 5.73 -21.78
CA GLU A 208 3.86 6.35 -22.75
C GLU A 208 4.01 7.86 -22.48
N GLY A 209 5.24 8.40 -22.54
CA GLY A 209 5.50 9.84 -22.37
C GLY A 209 5.86 10.31 -20.96
N ALA A 210 6.32 9.42 -20.07
CA ALA A 210 6.72 9.75 -18.70
C ALA A 210 8.14 10.35 -18.62
N TYR A 211 8.27 11.67 -18.40
CA TYR A 211 9.52 12.42 -18.60
C TYR A 211 10.39 12.68 -17.35
N CYS A 212 10.20 11.96 -16.23
CA CYS A 212 11.09 11.91 -15.04
C CYS A 212 10.54 12.58 -13.76
N ASP A 213 10.84 11.96 -12.62
CA ASP A 213 10.66 12.45 -11.24
C ASP A 213 11.91 13.21 -10.72
N SER A 214 12.77 13.68 -11.64
CA SER A 214 14.13 14.17 -11.34
C SER A 214 14.14 15.24 -10.26
N TYR A 215 13.17 16.16 -10.25
CA TYR A 215 13.11 17.23 -9.25
C TYR A 215 12.99 16.67 -7.83
N CYS A 216 11.95 15.87 -7.55
CA CYS A 216 11.75 15.27 -6.23
C CYS A 216 12.95 14.41 -5.83
N ARG A 217 13.46 13.60 -6.76
CA ARG A 217 14.58 12.69 -6.52
C ARG A 217 15.88 13.44 -6.21
N LEU A 218 16.23 14.49 -6.96
CA LEU A 218 17.44 15.29 -6.73
C LEU A 218 17.38 16.02 -5.39
N HIS A 219 16.23 16.59 -5.05
CA HIS A 219 16.03 17.24 -3.74
C HIS A 219 16.12 16.22 -2.59
N CYS A 220 15.53 15.04 -2.76
CA CYS A 220 15.62 13.94 -1.80
C CYS A 220 17.07 13.49 -1.60
N THR A 221 17.80 13.20 -2.69
CA THR A 221 19.21 12.81 -2.65
C THR A 221 20.07 13.88 -1.97
N LYS A 222 19.87 15.16 -2.31
CA LYS A 222 20.59 16.27 -1.67
C LYS A 222 20.34 16.32 -0.16
N ALA A 223 19.11 16.08 0.29
CA ALA A 223 18.78 16.08 1.71
C ALA A 223 19.46 14.92 2.46
N PHE A 224 19.49 13.71 1.89
CA PHE A 224 20.16 12.57 2.51
C PHE A 224 21.69 12.72 2.54
N ILE A 225 22.29 13.24 1.47
CA ILE A 225 23.73 13.48 1.40
C ILE A 225 24.14 14.64 2.32
N GLY A 226 23.33 15.70 2.37
CA GLY A 226 23.62 16.90 3.15
C GLY A 226 23.50 16.70 4.67
N ASP A 227 22.69 15.74 5.12
CA ASP A 227 22.52 15.45 6.54
C ASP A 227 22.22 13.97 6.80
N ARG A 228 23.20 13.26 7.37
CA ARG A 228 23.09 11.83 7.70
C ARG A 228 22.00 11.54 8.73
N ARG A 229 21.56 12.52 9.52
CA ARG A 229 20.45 12.35 10.47
C ARG A 229 19.17 11.96 9.72
N ASN A 230 18.99 12.44 8.48
CA ASN A 230 17.85 12.09 7.64
C ASN A 230 17.75 10.60 7.35
N LEU A 231 18.87 9.87 7.26
CA LEU A 231 18.87 8.43 7.09
C LEU A 231 18.29 7.71 8.31
N VAL A 232 18.74 8.10 9.51
CA VAL A 232 18.29 7.51 10.78
C VAL A 232 16.85 7.96 11.10
N SER A 233 16.50 9.18 10.71
CA SER A 233 15.20 9.77 10.96
C SER A 233 14.18 9.56 9.84
N ALA A 234 14.50 8.78 8.79
CA ALA A 234 13.58 8.45 7.70
C ALA A 234 12.31 7.70 8.18
N SER A 235 11.36 7.54 7.27
CA SER A 235 10.01 7.01 7.53
C SER A 235 9.95 5.48 7.63
N PHE A 236 10.84 4.89 8.41
CA PHE A 236 10.88 3.46 8.66
C PHE A 236 10.90 3.15 10.16
N ILE A 237 10.51 1.91 10.48
CA ILE A 237 10.58 1.29 11.78
C ILE A 237 11.80 0.37 11.76
N ARG A 238 12.75 0.58 12.67
CA ARG A 238 13.90 -0.32 12.79
C ARG A 238 13.46 -1.69 13.32
N PRO A 239 14.07 -2.80 12.90
CA PRO A 239 13.71 -4.12 13.38
C PRO A 239 13.71 -4.25 14.92
N GLU A 240 14.65 -3.60 15.61
CA GLU A 240 14.73 -3.57 17.07
C GLU A 240 13.57 -2.78 17.72
N ASP A 241 12.99 -1.80 17.03
CA ASP A 241 11.90 -0.95 17.52
C ASP A 241 10.51 -1.58 17.32
N LEU A 242 10.39 -2.68 16.57
CA LEU A 242 9.10 -3.33 16.27
C LEU A 242 8.28 -3.65 17.53
N ARG A 243 8.95 -3.97 18.64
CA ARG A 243 8.32 -4.26 19.93
C ARG A 243 7.58 -3.05 20.53
N VAL A 244 7.97 -1.84 20.17
CA VAL A 244 7.33 -0.59 20.63
C VAL A 244 5.98 -0.38 19.93
N TYR A 245 5.85 -0.83 18.68
CA TYR A 245 4.64 -0.70 17.87
C TYR A 245 3.58 -1.78 18.14
N PHE A 246 3.91 -2.73 19.01
CA PHE A 246 3.16 -3.95 19.28
C PHE A 246 1.77 -3.75 19.92
N LYS A 247 1.41 -2.52 20.33
CA LYS A 247 0.13 -2.21 20.99
C LYS A 247 -1.05 -2.11 20.01
N GLY A 248 -1.35 -3.20 19.30
CA GLY A 248 -2.63 -3.40 18.58
C GLY A 248 -2.67 -2.91 17.13
N LEU A 249 -1.53 -2.73 16.45
CA LEU A 249 -1.44 -2.34 15.04
C LEU A 249 -0.76 -3.43 14.19
N SER A 250 -1.20 -3.60 12.94
CA SER A 250 -0.57 -4.48 11.95
C SER A 250 0.45 -3.70 11.10
N LEU A 251 1.44 -4.41 10.53
CA LEU A 251 2.53 -3.79 9.76
C LEU A 251 2.52 -4.21 8.28
N ASN A 252 2.76 -3.25 7.40
CA ASN A 252 3.06 -3.46 5.98
C ASN A 252 4.56 -3.21 5.77
N SER A 253 5.23 -4.12 5.06
CA SER A 253 6.65 -4.05 4.73
C SER A 253 6.83 -4.05 3.22
N THR A 254 7.48 -3.01 2.70
CA THR A 254 7.86 -2.79 1.32
C THR A 254 9.35 -2.95 1.06
N PHE A 255 9.73 -3.83 0.13
CA PHE A 255 11.11 -3.91 -0.36
C PHE A 255 11.27 -2.99 -1.58
#